data_AF-A0A1S3UCW8-F1
#
_entry.id   AF-A0A1S3UCW8-F1
#
_cell.length_a   1.000
_cell.length_b   1.000
_cell.length_c   1.000
_cell.angle_alpha   90.00
_cell.angle_beta   90.00
_cell.angle_gamma   90.00
#
_symmetry.space_group_name_H-M   'P 1'
#
loop_
_entity.id
_entity.type
_entity.pdbx_description
1 polymer ?
#
loop_
_entity_poly.entity_id
_entity_poly.type
_entity_poly.pdbx_seq_one_letter_code
_entity_poly.pdbx_strand_id
1 'polypeptide(L)'
;MATTTRHPSHRTSKQHFKVCFCFRRMFRLKVVEPPDEINTVFEEYSHDGIMSMDDMCNFLVEFQGENEAVTTHAQAIFDSLKHLNIFQRRGFHIDAFFRYLLSDLNGPLAEVHHDMNAPLAHYFLYTGHNSYLTGNQLSSASSTSAIIKALKKGVRVIELDLWPNSRGDDVLVHHGGTLTSSVKLRACLLAIKDYAFFASPYPVVITFEDHITPSLQGKVAKMLVDTFGDMLFYPENPHQMREFPSPERLKKKILISTKPPESYESQDQRILEEAPHRLEEYRDKSRPNYKDDEDEDDDEDDTPEYRDLISIRAGKPKGKLKNCLINHNQVRRLSLSEQELEDIAKNHGTDIVRFTQRNLLRIYPKGTRLDSSNYDPMIGWMHGAQMVAFNMQGGRHYLRYMEGMFRANGGCGYVKKPNILLNVNDIFDPKAFRPVQTTLQVLVYMGDGWRSDFSPTHFDFYSPPDFRVQIGIHGVPADRDMKYTRTIEDDWVPVWNEEFSFPLSTPELALLYIKVVERDFSGSGDFGGQTCLPVSQLRQGIRAVRLRNRKGELYKSVRLLIQFHFLTNTL
;
A
#
# COMPACT_ATOMS: atom_id res chain seq x y z
N MET A 1 -24.64 61.05 -13.80
CA MET A 1 -25.20 60.40 -12.60
C MET A 1 -24.97 58.91 -12.74
N ALA A 2 -23.99 58.39 -12.01
CA ALA A 2 -23.65 56.97 -12.02
C ALA A 2 -24.60 56.24 -11.06
N THR A 3 -25.42 55.34 -11.59
CA THR A 3 -26.25 54.42 -10.81
C THR A 3 -25.41 53.22 -10.39
N THR A 4 -25.00 53.22 -9.12
CA THR A 4 -24.37 52.10 -8.43
C THR A 4 -25.38 50.97 -8.26
N THR A 5 -25.27 49.92 -9.08
CA THR A 5 -25.96 48.65 -8.84
C THR A 5 -25.31 47.95 -7.66
N ARG A 6 -26.00 47.95 -6.51
CA ARG A 6 -25.66 47.16 -5.33
C ARG A 6 -25.74 45.66 -5.67
N HIS A 7 -24.62 44.94 -5.57
CA HIS A 7 -24.63 43.48 -5.49
C HIS A 7 -25.48 43.02 -4.29
N PRO A 8 -26.25 41.92 -4.40
CA PRO A 8 -26.99 41.39 -3.28
C PRO A 8 -26.01 40.85 -2.24
N SER A 9 -26.09 41.35 -1.00
CA SER A 9 -25.31 40.86 0.12
C SER A 9 -25.58 39.37 0.31
N HIS A 10 -24.60 38.50 0.02
CA HIS A 10 -24.64 37.10 0.42
C HIS A 10 -24.85 37.06 1.94
N ARG A 11 -26.02 36.57 2.38
CA ARG A 11 -26.28 36.31 3.80
C ARG A 11 -25.29 35.23 4.24
N THR A 12 -24.22 35.63 4.91
CA THR A 12 -23.28 34.71 5.56
C THR A 12 -24.05 33.91 6.61
N SER A 13 -24.13 32.59 6.39
CA SER A 13 -24.81 31.71 7.35
C SER A 13 -24.04 31.70 8.67
N LYS A 14 -24.75 31.71 9.79
CA LYS A 14 -24.16 31.70 11.14
C LYS A 14 -24.29 30.32 11.75
N GLN A 15 -23.24 29.84 12.39
CA GLN A 15 -23.29 28.63 13.23
C GLN A 15 -23.38 29.04 14.69
N HIS A 16 -24.20 28.33 15.46
CA HIS A 16 -24.42 28.61 16.86
C HIS A 16 -24.04 27.41 17.71
N PHE A 17 -23.22 27.64 18.73
CA PHE A 17 -22.82 26.64 19.70
C PHE A 17 -23.37 27.02 21.07
N LYS A 18 -24.00 26.08 21.76
CA LYS A 18 -24.54 26.32 23.12
C LYS A 18 -23.41 26.20 24.13
N VAL A 19 -23.15 27.25 24.89
CA VAL A 19 -22.22 27.25 26.01
C VAL A 19 -23.04 27.42 27.28
N CYS A 20 -23.22 26.35 28.05
CA CYS A 20 -24.13 26.29 29.20
C CYS A 20 -25.61 26.60 28.84
N PHE A 21 -26.50 26.60 29.84
CA PHE A 21 -27.96 26.66 29.64
C PHE A 21 -28.48 27.93 28.94
N CYS A 22 -27.75 29.05 29.00
CA CYS A 22 -28.24 30.35 28.53
C CYS A 22 -27.32 31.09 27.54
N PHE A 23 -26.07 30.65 27.31
CA PHE A 23 -25.14 31.38 26.42
C PHE A 23 -24.97 30.66 25.09
N ARG A 24 -24.81 31.43 24.01
CA ARG A 24 -24.54 30.92 22.67
C ARG A 24 -23.35 31.65 22.08
N ARG A 25 -22.34 30.91 21.65
CA ARG A 25 -21.30 31.44 20.76
C ARG A 25 -21.80 31.38 19.32
N MET A 26 -21.44 32.38 18.54
CA MET A 26 -21.87 32.51 17.15
C MET A 26 -20.64 32.75 16.28
N PHE A 27 -20.51 31.91 15.25
CA PHE A 27 -19.41 31.98 14.28
C PHE A 27 -19.98 32.21 12.90
N ARG A 28 -19.27 33.01 12.10
CA ARG A 28 -19.60 33.20 10.69
C ARG A 28 -19.04 32.01 9.92
N LEU A 29 -19.91 31.33 9.20
CA LEU A 29 -19.47 30.27 8.31
C LEU A 29 -18.97 30.90 7.02
N LYS A 30 -17.68 30.71 6.75
CA LYS A 30 -17.09 31.08 5.48
C LYS A 30 -17.65 30.20 4.37
N VAL A 31 -17.86 30.81 3.21
CA VAL A 31 -18.06 30.08 1.97
C VAL A 31 -16.67 29.68 1.49
N VAL A 32 -16.57 28.50 0.88
CA VAL A 32 -15.32 28.04 0.28
C VAL A 32 -15.00 28.94 -0.91
N GLU A 33 -13.90 29.68 -0.81
CA GLU A 33 -13.43 30.65 -1.80
C GLU A 33 -11.99 30.33 -2.20
N PRO A 34 -11.57 30.63 -3.44
CA PRO A 34 -10.20 30.39 -3.89
C PRO A 34 -9.22 31.28 -3.10
N PRO A 35 -8.11 30.71 -2.57
CA PRO A 35 -7.00 31.50 -2.03
C PRO A 35 -6.42 32.47 -3.07
N ASP A 36 -5.82 33.57 -2.62
CA ASP A 36 -5.28 34.63 -3.50
C ASP A 36 -4.22 34.11 -4.49
N GLU A 37 -3.43 33.13 -4.08
CA GLU A 37 -2.44 32.46 -4.91
C GLU A 37 -3.10 31.68 -6.06
N ILE A 38 -4.28 31.07 -5.81
CA ILE A 38 -5.06 30.40 -6.87
C ILE A 38 -5.65 31.42 -7.83
N ASN A 39 -6.08 32.59 -7.34
CA ASN A 39 -6.53 33.69 -8.21
C ASN A 39 -5.39 34.16 -9.12
N THR A 40 -4.17 34.28 -8.58
CA THR A 40 -2.98 34.69 -9.33
C THR A 40 -2.65 33.69 -10.45
N VAL A 41 -2.67 32.38 -10.14
CA VAL A 41 -2.48 31.33 -11.13
C VAL A 41 -3.59 31.35 -12.19
N PHE A 42 -4.84 31.56 -11.81
CA PHE A 42 -5.92 31.67 -12.80
C PHE A 42 -5.75 32.88 -13.72
N GLU A 43 -5.35 34.04 -13.20
CA GLU A 43 -5.10 35.25 -13.98
C GLU A 43 -3.94 35.09 -14.96
N GLU A 44 -2.89 34.35 -14.60
CA GLU A 44 -1.76 34.04 -15.47
C GLU A 44 -2.17 33.21 -16.70
N TYR A 45 -3.13 32.30 -16.53
CA TYR A 45 -3.62 31.40 -17.59
C TYR A 45 -5.04 31.77 -18.04
N SER A 46 -5.43 33.04 -17.98
CA SER A 46 -6.73 33.50 -18.49
C SER A 46 -6.65 34.86 -19.14
N HIS A 47 -7.61 35.14 -20.02
CA HIS A 47 -7.71 36.42 -20.73
C HIS A 47 -9.03 37.08 -20.36
N ASP A 48 -8.97 38.34 -19.88
CA ASP A 48 -10.13 39.10 -19.41
C ASP A 48 -11.00 38.34 -18.38
N GLY A 49 -10.35 37.53 -17.52
CA GLY A 49 -11.02 36.74 -16.48
C GLY A 49 -11.76 35.49 -17.00
N ILE A 50 -11.46 35.05 -18.21
CA ILE A 50 -12.03 33.85 -18.84
C ILE A 50 -10.89 32.92 -19.27
N MET A 51 -10.91 31.67 -18.80
CA MET A 51 -10.00 30.62 -19.23
C MET A 51 -10.64 29.82 -20.37
N SER A 52 -10.03 29.87 -21.57
CA SER A 52 -10.46 29.09 -22.73
C SER A 52 -9.97 27.64 -22.66
N MET A 53 -10.37 26.81 -23.64
CA MET A 53 -9.88 25.43 -23.74
C MET A 53 -8.36 25.40 -23.98
N ASP A 54 -7.85 26.31 -24.80
CA ASP A 54 -6.43 26.38 -25.13
C ASP A 54 -5.63 26.85 -23.91
N ASP A 55 -6.12 27.87 -23.20
CA ASP A 55 -5.50 28.32 -21.95
C ASP A 55 -5.46 27.21 -20.90
N MET A 56 -6.54 26.41 -20.81
CA MET A 56 -6.58 25.26 -19.91
C MET A 56 -5.56 24.19 -20.31
N CYS A 57 -5.38 23.93 -21.61
CA CYS A 57 -4.33 23.01 -22.06
C CYS A 57 -2.94 23.54 -21.67
N ASN A 58 -2.70 24.85 -21.82
CA ASN A 58 -1.43 25.47 -21.42
C ASN A 58 -1.21 25.34 -19.91
N PHE A 59 -2.22 25.61 -19.08
CA PHE A 59 -2.16 25.40 -17.63
C PHE A 59 -1.85 23.94 -17.26
N LEU A 60 -2.50 22.98 -17.92
CA LEU A 60 -2.26 21.56 -17.66
C LEU A 60 -0.82 21.15 -18.01
N VAL A 61 -0.24 21.70 -19.08
CA VAL A 61 1.14 21.41 -19.49
C VAL A 61 2.14 22.12 -18.57
N GLU A 62 2.06 23.45 -18.51
CA GLU A 62 3.11 24.30 -17.94
C GLU A 62 3.09 24.29 -16.41
N PHE A 63 1.89 24.36 -15.80
CA PHE A 63 1.74 24.41 -14.34
C PHE A 63 1.54 23.02 -13.72
N GLN A 64 0.68 22.19 -14.32
CA GLN A 64 0.36 20.85 -13.80
C GLN A 64 1.34 19.76 -14.24
N GLY A 65 2.25 20.07 -15.18
CA GLY A 65 3.27 19.14 -15.67
C GLY A 65 2.70 17.94 -16.43
N GLU A 66 1.54 18.09 -17.07
CA GLU A 66 0.88 17.02 -17.82
C GLU A 66 1.39 16.98 -19.26
N ASN A 67 1.91 15.82 -19.69
CA ASN A 67 2.54 15.66 -21.00
C ASN A 67 1.74 14.75 -21.96
N GLU A 68 0.75 14.03 -21.45
CA GLU A 68 -0.02 13.04 -22.23
C GLU A 68 -1.53 13.30 -22.07
N ALA A 69 -2.30 13.03 -23.14
CA ALA A 69 -3.76 13.13 -23.15
C ALA A 69 -4.35 14.48 -22.67
N VAL A 70 -3.57 15.57 -22.73
CA VAL A 70 -3.93 16.90 -22.21
C VAL A 70 -5.26 17.40 -22.76
N THR A 71 -5.46 17.37 -24.08
CA THR A 71 -6.70 17.83 -24.71
C THR A 71 -7.92 17.01 -24.26
N THR A 72 -7.74 15.69 -24.10
CA THR A 72 -8.80 14.80 -23.60
C THR A 72 -9.15 15.15 -22.15
N HIS A 73 -8.14 15.40 -21.31
CA HIS A 73 -8.34 15.80 -19.92
C HIS A 73 -9.03 17.16 -19.83
N ALA A 74 -8.55 18.17 -20.58
CA ALA A 74 -9.18 19.48 -20.66
C ALA A 74 -10.66 19.38 -21.08
N GLN A 75 -10.96 18.57 -22.11
CA GLN A 75 -12.35 18.35 -22.54
C GLN A 75 -13.22 17.73 -21.44
N ALA A 76 -12.70 16.72 -20.72
CA ALA A 76 -13.41 16.10 -19.60
C ALA A 76 -13.71 17.11 -18.48
N ILE A 77 -12.77 18.03 -18.20
CA ILE A 77 -12.97 19.10 -17.22
C ILE A 77 -14.10 20.03 -17.66
N PHE A 78 -14.06 20.53 -18.90
CA PHE A 78 -15.13 21.37 -19.45
C PHE A 78 -16.48 20.66 -19.40
N ASP A 79 -16.54 19.39 -19.80
CA ASP A 79 -17.75 18.58 -19.79
C ASP A 79 -18.32 18.41 -18.38
N SER A 80 -17.45 18.15 -17.40
CA SER A 80 -17.85 18.02 -16.00
C SER A 80 -18.50 19.28 -15.44
N LEU A 81 -18.17 20.46 -15.98
CA LEU A 81 -18.65 21.74 -15.49
C LEU A 81 -19.88 22.26 -16.26
N LYS A 82 -20.19 21.72 -17.45
CA LYS A 82 -21.27 22.16 -18.38
C LYS A 82 -22.62 22.44 -17.71
N HIS A 83 -23.02 21.64 -16.74
CA HIS A 83 -24.30 21.71 -16.04
C HIS A 83 -24.48 22.95 -15.14
N LEU A 84 -23.40 23.70 -14.87
CA LEU A 84 -23.44 24.80 -13.91
C LEU A 84 -24.00 26.12 -14.48
N ASN A 85 -24.36 26.19 -15.77
CA ASN A 85 -24.80 27.43 -16.44
C ASN A 85 -23.80 28.61 -16.32
N ILE A 86 -22.54 28.34 -15.95
CA ILE A 86 -21.46 29.35 -15.81
C ILE A 86 -20.85 29.72 -17.19
N PHE A 87 -21.28 29.07 -18.27
CA PHE A 87 -20.74 29.27 -19.62
C PHE A 87 -21.34 30.50 -20.29
N GLN A 88 -20.71 31.65 -20.13
CA GLN A 88 -20.84 32.73 -21.10
C GLN A 88 -19.85 32.45 -22.23
N ARG A 89 -20.33 31.76 -23.28
CA ARG A 89 -19.72 31.67 -24.62
C ARG A 89 -18.18 31.70 -24.66
N ARG A 90 -17.55 30.51 -24.50
CA ARG A 90 -16.17 30.10 -24.90
C ARG A 90 -15.13 29.79 -23.82
N GLY A 91 -15.44 29.90 -22.53
CA GLY A 91 -14.51 29.53 -21.45
C GLY A 91 -15.19 29.42 -20.09
N PHE A 92 -14.40 29.30 -19.02
CA PHE A 92 -14.92 29.34 -17.64
C PHE A 92 -14.16 30.35 -16.75
N HIS A 93 -14.86 30.85 -15.72
CA HIS A 93 -14.32 31.81 -14.73
C HIS A 93 -13.64 31.11 -13.55
N ILE A 94 -13.01 31.90 -12.68
CA ILE A 94 -12.30 31.43 -11.47
C ILE A 94 -13.09 30.42 -10.63
N ASP A 95 -14.39 30.64 -10.40
CA ASP A 95 -15.22 29.73 -9.60
C ASP A 95 -15.27 28.31 -10.18
N ALA A 96 -15.31 28.20 -11.52
CA ALA A 96 -15.36 26.93 -12.22
C ALA A 96 -13.97 26.26 -12.25
N PHE A 97 -12.91 27.06 -12.43
CA PHE A 97 -11.52 26.60 -12.30
C PHE A 97 -11.26 26.01 -10.92
N PHE A 98 -11.64 26.73 -9.87
CA PHE A 98 -11.45 26.31 -8.49
C PHE A 98 -12.26 25.05 -8.14
N ARG A 99 -13.49 24.92 -8.66
CA ARG A 99 -14.26 23.67 -8.56
C ARG A 99 -13.57 22.50 -9.24
N TYR A 100 -12.96 22.71 -10.41
CA TYR A 100 -12.13 21.70 -11.04
C TYR A 100 -10.94 21.32 -10.15
N LEU A 101 -10.21 22.31 -9.62
CA LEU A 101 -9.04 22.06 -8.79
C LEU A 101 -9.36 21.21 -7.56
N LEU A 102 -10.57 21.35 -7.01
CA LEU A 102 -11.08 20.55 -5.90
C LEU A 102 -11.72 19.22 -6.34
N SER A 103 -11.88 18.93 -7.62
CA SER A 103 -12.60 17.75 -8.13
C SER A 103 -11.76 16.45 -8.14
N ASP A 104 -12.42 15.31 -8.31
CA ASP A 104 -11.75 14.01 -8.46
C ASP A 104 -10.93 13.89 -9.77
N LEU A 105 -11.20 14.74 -10.78
CA LEU A 105 -10.39 14.80 -12.01
C LEU A 105 -8.97 15.31 -11.73
N ASN A 106 -8.80 16.10 -10.67
CA ASN A 106 -7.51 16.68 -10.27
C ASN A 106 -6.81 15.88 -9.15
N GLY A 107 -6.95 14.54 -9.17
CA GLY A 107 -6.34 13.66 -8.18
C GLY A 107 -4.79 13.64 -8.23
N PRO A 108 -4.11 13.30 -7.13
CA PRO A 108 -2.65 13.46 -7.01
C PRO A 108 -1.83 12.30 -7.59
N LEU A 109 -2.46 11.20 -8.02
CA LEU A 109 -1.78 10.00 -8.49
C LEU A 109 -2.13 9.70 -9.95
N ALA A 110 -1.20 9.11 -10.67
CA ALA A 110 -1.40 8.60 -12.03
C ALA A 110 -2.13 7.25 -12.06
N GLU A 111 -2.66 6.87 -13.23
CA GLU A 111 -3.24 5.55 -13.50
C GLU A 111 -2.15 4.45 -13.64
N VAL A 112 -2.55 3.22 -13.99
CA VAL A 112 -1.63 2.10 -14.23
C VAL A 112 -0.72 2.41 -15.43
N HIS A 113 0.59 2.43 -15.22
CA HIS A 113 1.55 2.80 -16.28
C HIS A 113 2.90 2.05 -16.19
N HIS A 114 3.17 1.31 -15.11
CA HIS A 114 4.42 0.56 -15.02
C HIS A 114 4.44 -0.54 -16.07
N ASP A 115 5.63 -0.86 -16.59
CA ASP A 115 5.83 -2.07 -17.38
C ASP A 115 5.49 -3.30 -16.54
N MET A 116 4.57 -4.13 -17.02
CA MET A 116 4.06 -5.33 -16.36
C MET A 116 4.62 -6.64 -16.95
N ASN A 117 5.59 -6.56 -17.87
CA ASN A 117 6.19 -7.69 -18.56
C ASN A 117 7.51 -8.19 -17.94
N ALA A 118 8.03 -7.52 -16.91
CA ALA A 118 9.21 -8.00 -16.20
C ALA A 118 8.88 -9.21 -15.31
N PRO A 119 9.89 -10.00 -14.86
CA PRO A 119 9.67 -11.12 -13.95
C PRO A 119 8.96 -10.72 -12.65
N LEU A 120 8.16 -11.61 -12.06
CA LEU A 120 7.42 -11.35 -10.81
C LEU A 120 8.29 -10.82 -9.67
N ALA A 121 9.55 -11.27 -9.58
CA ALA A 121 10.52 -10.82 -8.58
C ALA A 121 10.87 -9.33 -8.69
N HIS A 122 10.56 -8.68 -9.82
CA HIS A 122 10.81 -7.25 -10.03
C HIS A 122 9.68 -6.36 -9.52
N TYR A 123 8.67 -6.90 -8.84
CA TYR A 123 7.54 -6.14 -8.30
C TYR A 123 7.41 -6.34 -6.80
N PHE A 124 7.04 -5.28 -6.09
CA PHE A 124 6.42 -5.39 -4.78
C PHE A 124 4.98 -5.89 -4.94
N LEU A 125 4.57 -6.82 -4.08
CA LEU A 125 3.27 -7.49 -4.11
C LEU A 125 2.47 -7.13 -2.87
N TYR A 126 1.21 -6.71 -3.05
CA TYR A 126 0.34 -6.39 -1.93
C TYR A 126 0.02 -7.68 -1.16
N THR A 127 0.63 -7.86 0.01
CA THR A 127 0.66 -9.14 0.72
C THR A 127 -0.08 -9.08 2.07
N GLY A 128 -1.04 -9.98 2.27
CA GLY A 128 -1.70 -10.21 3.55
C GLY A 128 -1.00 -11.30 4.37
N HIS A 129 -1.02 -11.15 5.69
CA HIS A 129 -0.60 -12.15 6.68
C HIS A 129 -1.83 -12.71 7.39
N ASN A 130 -1.90 -14.03 7.59
CA ASN A 130 -3.01 -14.76 8.21
C ASN A 130 -4.38 -14.22 7.73
N SER A 131 -4.57 -14.24 6.41
CA SER A 131 -5.59 -13.42 5.71
C SER A 131 -7.04 -13.81 6.04
N TYR A 132 -7.22 -14.92 6.73
CA TYR A 132 -8.48 -15.43 7.23
C TYR A 132 -8.89 -14.82 8.57
N LEU A 133 -7.98 -14.20 9.34
CA LEU A 133 -8.29 -13.64 10.66
C LEU A 133 -9.04 -12.30 10.58
N THR A 134 -10.05 -12.13 11.44
CA THR A 134 -10.81 -10.88 11.56
C THR A 134 -10.31 -9.96 12.67
N GLY A 135 -9.39 -10.43 13.53
CA GLY A 135 -8.85 -9.66 14.66
C GLY A 135 -7.48 -10.16 15.11
N ASN A 136 -7.33 -10.31 16.44
CA ASN A 136 -6.08 -10.73 17.08
C ASN A 136 -5.65 -12.18 16.71
N GLN A 137 -4.38 -12.51 16.97
CA GLN A 137 -3.79 -13.81 16.59
C GLN A 137 -4.17 -14.97 17.53
N LEU A 138 -4.82 -14.71 18.67
CA LEU A 138 -5.04 -15.72 19.72
C LEU A 138 -6.46 -16.27 19.79
N SER A 139 -7.48 -15.44 19.59
CA SER A 139 -8.87 -15.78 19.90
C SER A 139 -9.88 -15.17 18.94
N SER A 140 -9.41 -14.46 17.90
CA SER A 140 -10.34 -13.87 16.93
C SER A 140 -10.93 -14.92 15.99
N ALA A 141 -11.99 -14.53 15.28
CA ALA A 141 -12.62 -15.41 14.31
C ALA A 141 -11.77 -15.54 13.04
N SER A 142 -11.80 -16.72 12.45
CA SER A 142 -11.40 -16.97 11.07
C SER A 142 -12.63 -16.93 10.15
N SER A 143 -12.55 -16.19 9.04
CA SER A 143 -13.67 -15.95 8.15
C SER A 143 -13.25 -15.69 6.72
N THR A 144 -14.03 -16.19 5.77
CA THR A 144 -13.90 -15.82 4.35
C THR A 144 -14.13 -14.33 4.10
N SER A 145 -14.87 -13.64 4.98
CA SER A 145 -15.11 -12.20 4.86
C SER A 145 -13.82 -11.37 4.97
N ALA A 146 -12.84 -11.82 5.76
CA ALA A 146 -11.53 -11.19 5.86
C ALA A 146 -10.76 -11.28 4.53
N ILE A 147 -10.78 -12.48 3.92
CA ILE A 147 -10.17 -12.75 2.61
C ILE A 147 -10.83 -11.89 1.52
N ILE A 148 -12.17 -11.87 1.47
CA ILE A 148 -12.93 -11.07 0.50
C ILE A 148 -12.59 -9.58 0.66
N LYS A 149 -12.51 -9.08 1.90
CA LYS A 149 -12.15 -7.69 2.19
C LYS A 149 -10.73 -7.36 1.73
N ALA A 150 -9.77 -8.27 1.93
CA ALA A 150 -8.40 -8.12 1.46
C ALA A 150 -8.34 -8.05 -0.09
N LEU A 151 -9.00 -8.98 -0.78
CA LEU A 151 -9.03 -9.01 -2.25
C LEU A 151 -9.70 -7.77 -2.85
N LYS A 152 -10.81 -7.29 -2.27
CA LYS A 152 -11.48 -6.05 -2.68
C LYS A 152 -10.61 -4.80 -2.46
N LYS A 153 -9.69 -4.83 -1.49
CA LYS A 153 -8.69 -3.78 -1.27
C LYS A 153 -7.50 -3.85 -2.23
N GLY A 154 -7.42 -4.87 -3.09
CA GLY A 154 -6.30 -5.05 -4.03
C GLY A 154 -5.16 -5.94 -3.52
N VAL A 155 -5.28 -6.58 -2.35
CA VAL A 155 -4.29 -7.56 -1.87
C VAL A 155 -4.16 -8.69 -2.90
N ARG A 156 -2.93 -9.05 -3.25
CA ARG A 156 -2.56 -10.03 -4.29
C ARG A 156 -1.98 -11.33 -3.72
N VAL A 157 -1.53 -11.33 -2.46
CA VAL A 157 -1.08 -12.54 -1.77
C VAL A 157 -1.97 -12.81 -0.57
N ILE A 158 -2.60 -13.97 -0.56
CA ILE A 158 -3.51 -14.44 0.50
C ILE A 158 -2.86 -15.64 1.19
N GLU A 159 -2.74 -15.57 2.52
CA GLU A 159 -2.22 -16.65 3.35
C GLU A 159 -3.33 -17.49 3.97
N LEU A 160 -3.17 -18.82 3.91
CA LEU A 160 -4.06 -19.81 4.49
C LEU A 160 -3.24 -20.88 5.22
N ASP A 161 -3.45 -21.01 6.52
CA ASP A 161 -2.80 -22.02 7.37
C ASP A 161 -3.66 -23.28 7.38
N LEU A 162 -3.16 -24.35 6.78
CA LEU A 162 -3.90 -25.58 6.55
C LEU A 162 -3.69 -26.55 7.72
N TRP A 163 -4.78 -27.00 8.32
CA TRP A 163 -4.77 -27.97 9.41
C TRP A 163 -5.83 -29.06 9.19
N PRO A 164 -5.58 -30.31 9.61
CA PRO A 164 -6.60 -31.34 9.62
C PRO A 164 -7.78 -30.96 10.52
N ASN A 165 -8.98 -31.38 10.16
CA ASN A 165 -10.10 -31.38 11.09
C ASN A 165 -9.91 -32.47 12.17
N SER A 166 -10.76 -32.50 13.18
CA SER A 166 -10.66 -33.48 14.28
C SER A 166 -10.83 -34.95 13.86
N ARG A 167 -11.30 -35.22 12.63
CA ARG A 167 -11.44 -36.58 12.08
C ARG A 167 -10.27 -36.98 11.18
N GLY A 168 -9.37 -36.05 10.83
CA GLY A 168 -8.30 -36.27 9.87
C GLY A 168 -8.76 -36.43 8.42
N ASP A 169 -10.04 -36.17 8.11
CA ASP A 169 -10.65 -36.45 6.79
C ASP A 169 -10.93 -35.18 5.97
N ASP A 170 -10.74 -33.99 6.52
CA ASP A 170 -10.97 -32.70 5.84
C ASP A 170 -10.03 -31.60 6.34
N VAL A 171 -9.92 -30.50 5.58
CA VAL A 171 -8.97 -29.41 5.88
C VAL A 171 -9.68 -28.13 6.34
N LEU A 172 -9.19 -27.60 7.46
CA LEU A 172 -9.60 -26.35 8.06
C LEU A 172 -8.50 -25.30 7.91
N VAL A 173 -8.91 -24.04 7.91
CA VAL A 173 -8.02 -22.87 7.96
C VAL A 173 -8.19 -22.16 9.29
N HIS A 174 -7.10 -22.08 10.07
CA HIS A 174 -7.03 -21.38 11.35
C HIS A 174 -5.58 -21.22 11.81
N HIS A 175 -5.34 -20.38 12.82
CA HIS A 175 -4.01 -20.23 13.39
C HIS A 175 -3.77 -21.34 14.44
N GLY A 176 -2.89 -22.29 14.11
CA GLY A 176 -2.61 -23.46 14.95
C GLY A 176 -2.07 -23.10 16.33
N GLY A 177 -2.34 -23.95 17.33
CA GLY A 177 -1.92 -23.71 18.72
C GLY A 177 -2.60 -22.52 19.41
N THR A 178 -3.70 -22.01 18.86
CA THR A 178 -4.46 -20.88 19.41
C THR A 178 -5.95 -21.19 19.60
N LEU A 179 -6.70 -20.23 20.15
CA LEU A 179 -8.16 -20.28 20.31
C LEU A 179 -8.90 -19.59 19.15
N THR A 180 -8.23 -19.30 18.04
CA THR A 180 -8.91 -18.73 16.87
C THR A 180 -9.93 -19.73 16.32
N SER A 181 -11.08 -19.23 15.86
CA SER A 181 -12.05 -20.12 15.22
C SER A 181 -11.49 -20.66 13.91
N SER A 182 -12.10 -21.70 13.34
CA SER A 182 -11.70 -22.25 12.05
C SER A 182 -12.73 -22.01 10.95
N VAL A 183 -12.29 -22.08 9.70
CA VAL A 183 -13.13 -22.02 8.50
C VAL A 183 -12.71 -23.12 7.54
N LYS A 184 -13.66 -23.72 6.80
CA LYS A 184 -13.35 -24.79 5.84
C LYS A 184 -12.50 -24.26 4.70
N LEU A 185 -11.44 -24.99 4.32
CA LEU A 185 -10.58 -24.61 3.19
C LEU A 185 -11.38 -24.37 1.90
N ARG A 186 -12.33 -25.27 1.58
CA ARG A 186 -13.19 -25.13 0.39
C ARG A 186 -13.94 -23.79 0.35
N ALA A 187 -14.38 -23.28 1.50
CA ALA A 187 -15.06 -21.98 1.55
C ALA A 187 -14.09 -20.83 1.25
N CYS A 188 -12.85 -20.91 1.75
CA CYS A 188 -11.79 -19.96 1.44
C CYS A 188 -11.44 -19.97 -0.06
N LEU A 189 -11.26 -21.15 -0.66
CA LEU A 189 -10.93 -21.27 -2.08
C LEU A 189 -12.04 -20.72 -2.98
N LEU A 190 -13.32 -20.98 -2.66
CA LEU A 190 -14.45 -20.39 -3.38
C LEU A 190 -14.50 -18.86 -3.25
N ALA A 191 -14.28 -18.34 -2.04
CA ALA A 191 -14.20 -16.89 -1.83
C ALA A 191 -13.04 -16.26 -2.62
N ILE A 192 -11.89 -16.94 -2.73
CA ILE A 192 -10.78 -16.48 -3.56
C ILE A 192 -11.18 -16.54 -5.04
N LYS A 193 -11.80 -17.62 -5.53
CA LYS A 193 -12.24 -17.75 -6.91
C LYS A 193 -13.12 -16.57 -7.34
N ASP A 194 -14.10 -16.22 -6.51
CA ASP A 194 -15.10 -15.18 -6.84
C ASP A 194 -14.52 -13.75 -6.81
N TYR A 195 -13.49 -13.50 -5.99
CA TYR A 195 -12.99 -12.15 -5.73
C TYR A 195 -11.53 -11.91 -6.13
N ALA A 196 -10.79 -12.94 -6.56
CA ALA A 196 -9.36 -12.86 -6.90
C ALA A 196 -9.09 -11.68 -7.81
N PHE A 197 -9.93 -11.48 -8.82
CA PHE A 197 -9.73 -10.46 -9.84
C PHE A 197 -10.73 -9.30 -9.79
N PHE A 198 -11.34 -9.07 -8.62
CA PHE A 198 -12.30 -7.97 -8.41
C PHE A 198 -11.64 -6.60 -8.55
N ALA A 199 -10.51 -6.39 -7.85
CA ALA A 199 -9.81 -5.11 -7.83
C ALA A 199 -8.73 -4.97 -8.92
N SER A 200 -8.26 -6.09 -9.48
CA SER A 200 -7.12 -6.11 -10.40
C SER A 200 -7.15 -7.37 -11.29
N PRO A 201 -6.76 -7.29 -12.58
CA PRO A 201 -6.66 -8.47 -13.44
C PRO A 201 -5.37 -9.28 -13.22
N TYR A 202 -4.38 -8.73 -12.52
CA TYR A 202 -3.09 -9.37 -12.27
C TYR A 202 -3.21 -10.54 -11.30
N PRO A 203 -2.22 -11.47 -11.30
CA PRO A 203 -2.31 -12.72 -10.57
C PRO A 203 -2.61 -12.58 -9.07
N VAL A 204 -3.15 -13.66 -8.49
CA VAL A 204 -3.26 -13.85 -7.04
C VAL A 204 -2.38 -15.02 -6.62
N VAL A 205 -1.57 -14.85 -5.58
CA VAL A 205 -0.78 -15.91 -4.98
C VAL A 205 -1.47 -16.38 -3.70
N ILE A 206 -1.68 -17.68 -3.56
CA ILE A 206 -2.13 -18.30 -2.30
C ILE A 206 -0.89 -18.90 -1.65
N THR A 207 -0.52 -18.42 -0.47
CA THR A 207 0.55 -19.02 0.33
C THR A 207 -0.07 -19.98 1.33
N PHE A 208 0.32 -21.26 1.29
CA PHE A 208 -0.06 -22.24 2.30
C PHE A 208 1.01 -22.33 3.39
N GLU A 209 0.57 -22.27 4.63
CA GLU A 209 1.30 -22.86 5.75
C GLU A 209 0.73 -24.27 5.98
N ASP A 210 1.47 -25.26 5.51
CA ASP A 210 1.00 -26.63 5.35
C ASP A 210 1.33 -27.48 6.57
N HIS A 211 0.29 -27.89 7.32
CA HIS A 211 0.38 -28.82 8.46
C HIS A 211 -0.49 -30.08 8.23
N ILE A 212 -0.76 -30.44 6.97
CA ILE A 212 -1.65 -31.55 6.62
C ILE A 212 -0.88 -32.79 6.13
N THR A 213 -1.46 -33.97 6.33
CA THR A 213 -0.88 -35.26 5.91
C THR A 213 -0.88 -35.42 4.37
N PRO A 214 -0.04 -36.31 3.80
CA PRO A 214 0.01 -36.58 2.35
C PRO A 214 -1.35 -36.94 1.73
N SER A 215 -2.15 -37.77 2.42
CA SER A 215 -3.54 -38.07 1.99
C SER A 215 -4.40 -36.81 1.86
N LEU A 216 -4.30 -35.88 2.83
CA LEU A 216 -4.99 -34.60 2.78
C LEU A 216 -4.39 -33.67 1.71
N GLN A 217 -3.08 -33.72 1.45
CA GLN A 217 -2.45 -32.96 0.36
C GLN A 217 -3.04 -33.37 -1.00
N GLY A 218 -3.23 -34.68 -1.24
CA GLY A 218 -3.91 -35.17 -2.45
C GLY A 218 -5.35 -34.66 -2.54
N LYS A 219 -6.07 -34.62 -1.41
CA LYS A 219 -7.41 -34.01 -1.33
C LYS A 219 -7.38 -32.52 -1.66
N VAL A 220 -6.41 -31.77 -1.15
CA VAL A 220 -6.25 -30.32 -1.43
C VAL A 220 -5.90 -30.10 -2.90
N ALA A 221 -5.02 -30.90 -3.50
CA ALA A 221 -4.69 -30.83 -4.92
C ALA A 221 -5.96 -30.95 -5.77
N LYS A 222 -6.81 -31.94 -5.48
CA LYS A 222 -8.11 -32.10 -6.13
C LYS A 222 -9.02 -30.89 -5.91
N MET A 223 -9.12 -30.37 -4.68
CA MET A 223 -9.93 -29.17 -4.39
C MET A 223 -9.46 -27.95 -5.19
N LEU A 224 -8.15 -27.77 -5.37
CA LEU A 224 -7.57 -26.67 -6.14
C LEU A 224 -7.95 -26.77 -7.62
N VAL A 225 -7.78 -27.95 -8.22
CA VAL A 225 -8.14 -28.20 -9.63
C VAL A 225 -9.65 -28.02 -9.83
N ASP A 226 -10.47 -28.64 -8.99
CA ASP A 226 -11.94 -28.55 -9.08
C ASP A 226 -12.44 -27.09 -8.90
N THR A 227 -11.79 -26.32 -8.03
CA THR A 227 -12.22 -24.95 -7.73
C THR A 227 -11.75 -23.98 -8.81
N PHE A 228 -10.48 -24.01 -9.18
CA PHE A 228 -9.87 -22.97 -10.01
C PHE A 228 -9.81 -23.34 -11.50
N GLY A 229 -9.74 -24.62 -11.86
CA GLY A 229 -9.63 -25.06 -13.25
C GLY A 229 -8.57 -24.26 -14.00
N ASP A 230 -8.96 -23.64 -15.11
CA ASP A 230 -8.08 -22.81 -15.96
C ASP A 230 -7.50 -21.57 -15.26
N MET A 231 -8.03 -21.15 -14.12
CA MET A 231 -7.44 -20.06 -13.33
C MET A 231 -6.14 -20.51 -12.66
N LEU A 232 -5.96 -21.80 -12.37
CA LEU A 232 -4.77 -22.30 -11.71
C LEU A 232 -3.57 -22.25 -12.67
N PHE A 233 -2.45 -21.70 -12.20
CA PHE A 233 -1.19 -21.73 -12.92
C PHE A 233 -0.19 -22.64 -12.20
N TYR A 234 0.38 -23.56 -12.94
CA TYR A 234 1.52 -24.37 -12.52
C TYR A 234 2.49 -24.47 -13.70
N PRO A 235 3.81 -24.40 -13.47
CA PRO A 235 4.79 -24.41 -14.55
C PRO A 235 4.95 -25.82 -15.14
N GLU A 236 5.08 -25.90 -16.47
CA GLU A 236 5.30 -27.18 -17.18
C GLU A 236 6.58 -27.90 -16.71
N ASN A 237 7.64 -27.15 -16.40
CA ASN A 237 8.91 -27.67 -15.90
C ASN A 237 9.37 -26.88 -14.66
N PRO A 238 8.80 -27.17 -13.47
CA PRO A 238 9.09 -26.39 -12.26
C PRO A 238 10.58 -26.44 -11.88
N HIS A 239 11.25 -27.57 -12.12
CA HIS A 239 12.67 -27.80 -11.82
C HIS A 239 13.64 -27.07 -12.78
N GLN A 240 13.14 -26.34 -13.79
CA GLN A 240 13.97 -25.58 -14.72
C GLN A 240 13.64 -24.10 -14.73
N MET A 241 12.75 -23.64 -13.83
CA MET A 241 12.35 -22.24 -13.78
C MET A 241 13.52 -21.36 -13.29
N ARG A 242 14.17 -20.67 -14.25
CA ARG A 242 15.27 -19.74 -13.97
C ARG A 242 14.81 -18.33 -13.62
N GLU A 243 13.57 -17.99 -13.93
CA GLU A 243 12.92 -16.71 -13.66
C GLU A 243 11.42 -16.90 -13.46
N PHE A 244 10.79 -16.04 -12.68
CA PHE A 244 9.34 -16.05 -12.53
C PHE A 244 8.66 -15.43 -13.75
N PRO A 245 7.51 -15.96 -14.22
CA PRO A 245 6.72 -15.30 -15.25
C PRO A 245 6.27 -13.90 -14.83
N SER A 246 5.98 -13.05 -15.81
CA SER A 246 5.55 -11.67 -15.55
C SER A 246 4.11 -11.57 -15.04
N PRO A 247 3.75 -10.51 -14.29
CA PRO A 247 2.35 -10.25 -13.95
C PRO A 247 1.42 -10.22 -15.17
N GLU A 248 1.90 -9.68 -16.31
CA GLU A 248 1.14 -9.64 -17.56
C GLU A 248 0.81 -11.03 -18.09
N ARG A 249 1.81 -11.93 -18.18
CA ARG A 249 1.62 -13.31 -18.64
C ARG A 249 0.72 -14.12 -17.70
N LEU A 250 0.67 -13.74 -16.43
CA LEU A 250 -0.10 -14.39 -15.37
C LEU A 250 -1.46 -13.72 -15.11
N LYS A 251 -1.93 -12.83 -15.98
CA LYS A 251 -3.26 -12.22 -15.84
C LYS A 251 -4.34 -13.29 -15.67
N LYS A 252 -5.23 -13.05 -14.71
CA LYS A 252 -6.33 -13.94 -14.32
C LYS A 252 -5.88 -15.33 -13.86
N LYS A 253 -4.62 -15.48 -13.43
CA LYS A 253 -4.11 -16.72 -12.85
C LYS A 253 -3.98 -16.69 -11.32
N ILE A 254 -4.12 -17.86 -10.72
CA ILE A 254 -3.92 -18.15 -9.31
C ILE A 254 -2.69 -19.04 -9.19
N LEU A 255 -1.74 -18.64 -8.35
CA LEU A 255 -0.49 -19.36 -8.11
C LEU A 255 -0.48 -19.92 -6.69
N ILE A 256 0.02 -21.13 -6.54
CA ILE A 256 0.20 -21.76 -5.22
C ILE A 256 1.65 -21.61 -4.78
N SER A 257 1.85 -21.12 -3.55
CA SER A 257 3.15 -21.03 -2.94
C SER A 257 3.18 -21.79 -1.61
N THR A 258 3.95 -22.86 -1.57
CA THR A 258 4.17 -23.66 -0.36
C THR A 258 5.51 -24.37 -0.43
N LYS A 259 5.89 -25.05 0.64
CA LYS A 259 7.03 -25.97 0.64
C LYS A 259 6.63 -27.22 -0.15
N PRO A 260 7.47 -27.72 -1.07
CA PRO A 260 7.21 -29.01 -1.67
C PRO A 260 7.25 -30.13 -0.60
N PRO A 261 6.46 -31.20 -0.75
CA PRO A 261 6.58 -32.41 0.07
C PRO A 261 8.03 -32.93 0.05
N GLU A 262 8.49 -33.55 1.14
CA GLU A 262 9.82 -34.15 1.18
C GLU A 262 9.84 -35.41 0.29
N SER A 263 10.54 -35.37 -0.84
CA SER A 263 10.75 -36.55 -1.70
C SER A 263 12.14 -37.16 -1.49
N TYR A 264 12.32 -38.44 -1.86
CA TYR A 264 13.64 -39.12 -1.86
C TYR A 264 14.71 -38.37 -2.69
N GLU A 265 14.35 -37.69 -3.78
CA GLU A 265 15.30 -36.86 -4.57
C GLU A 265 15.90 -35.69 -3.77
N SER A 266 15.20 -35.23 -2.73
CA SER A 266 15.71 -34.21 -1.81
C SER A 266 16.80 -34.76 -0.87
N GLN A 267 17.01 -36.07 -0.80
CA GLN A 267 18.15 -36.70 -0.13
C GLN A 267 19.39 -36.77 -1.05
N ASP A 268 19.23 -37.04 -2.35
CA ASP A 268 20.36 -37.05 -3.29
C ASP A 268 20.97 -35.64 -3.49
N GLN A 269 20.13 -34.60 -3.49
CA GLN A 269 20.63 -33.21 -3.44
C GLN A 269 21.29 -32.87 -2.09
N ARG A 270 20.81 -33.42 -0.96
CA ARG A 270 21.48 -33.28 0.36
C ARG A 270 22.89 -33.89 0.31
N ILE A 271 23.07 -35.06 -0.32
CA ILE A 271 24.36 -35.74 -0.43
C ILE A 271 25.36 -34.95 -1.29
N LEU A 272 24.89 -34.30 -2.37
CA LEU A 272 25.72 -33.46 -3.23
C LEU A 272 26.08 -32.10 -2.61
N GLU A 273 25.19 -31.51 -1.81
CA GLU A 273 25.43 -30.22 -1.13
C GLU A 273 26.26 -30.35 0.15
N GLU A 274 26.25 -31.51 0.83
CA GLU A 274 27.03 -31.76 2.05
C GLU A 274 28.49 -32.19 1.79
N ALA A 275 28.84 -32.54 0.55
CA ALA A 275 30.17 -33.02 0.17
C ALA A 275 31.36 -32.08 0.51
N PRO A 276 31.24 -30.73 0.53
CA PRO A 276 32.35 -29.86 0.93
C PRO A 276 32.42 -29.56 2.44
N HIS A 277 31.44 -29.97 3.24
CA HIS A 277 31.23 -29.45 4.61
C HIS A 277 31.69 -30.36 5.76
N ARG A 278 32.38 -31.49 5.48
CA ARG A 278 32.89 -32.40 6.52
C ARG A 278 34.20 -31.99 7.19
N LEU A 279 34.73 -30.81 6.90
CA LEU A 279 35.90 -30.28 7.59
C LEU A 279 35.53 -28.93 8.21
N GLU A 280 35.59 -28.85 9.54
CA GLU A 280 35.36 -27.68 10.41
C GLU A 280 33.97 -27.52 11.03
N GLU A 281 33.62 -28.43 11.96
CA GLU A 281 32.71 -28.09 13.06
C GLU A 281 33.23 -28.63 14.40
N TYR A 282 33.96 -27.79 15.13
CA TYR A 282 34.06 -27.88 16.59
C TYR A 282 33.89 -26.48 17.19
N ARG A 283 32.95 -26.38 18.14
CA ARG A 283 32.54 -25.22 18.97
C ARG A 283 31.55 -24.26 18.32
N ASP A 284 30.28 -24.36 18.72
CA ASP A 284 29.73 -23.55 19.81
C ASP A 284 28.33 -24.08 20.22
N LYS A 285 28.12 -24.30 21.52
CA LYS A 285 26.85 -24.79 22.08
C LYS A 285 26.19 -23.65 22.85
N SER A 286 25.09 -23.10 22.32
CA SER A 286 24.00 -22.52 23.13
C SER A 286 22.83 -22.03 22.26
N ARG A 287 21.85 -22.89 22.04
CA ARG A 287 20.45 -22.53 21.78
C ARG A 287 19.53 -23.54 22.50
N PRO A 288 18.43 -23.11 23.15
CA PRO A 288 17.48 -24.04 23.73
C PRO A 288 16.66 -24.69 22.61
N ASN A 289 16.70 -26.02 22.58
CA ASN A 289 15.91 -26.89 21.72
C ASN A 289 14.43 -26.73 22.08
N TYR A 290 13.59 -26.40 21.09
CA TYR A 290 12.21 -26.88 21.14
C TYR A 290 12.30 -28.39 20.89
N LYS A 291 11.64 -29.18 21.75
CA LYS A 291 11.58 -30.62 21.62
C LYS A 291 10.87 -30.95 20.31
N ASP A 292 11.60 -31.55 19.38
CA ASP A 292 11.02 -32.35 18.32
C ASP A 292 10.42 -33.58 19.02
N ASP A 293 9.12 -33.79 18.84
CA ASP A 293 8.52 -35.10 19.06
C ASP A 293 9.06 -36.02 17.95
N GLU A 294 9.65 -37.13 18.37
CA GLU A 294 10.07 -38.22 17.49
C GLU A 294 8.80 -38.89 16.94
N ASP A 295 8.32 -38.43 15.80
CA ASP A 295 7.33 -39.18 15.03
C ASP A 295 8.05 -40.31 14.28
N GLU A 296 7.59 -41.53 14.55
CA GLU A 296 8.02 -42.79 13.96
C GLU A 296 7.98 -42.73 12.42
N ASP A 297 8.97 -43.36 11.78
CA ASP A 297 9.07 -43.54 10.33
C ASP A 297 7.81 -44.23 9.78
N ASP A 298 6.80 -43.44 9.37
CA ASP A 298 5.74 -43.90 8.48
C ASP A 298 6.21 -43.72 7.03
N ASP A 299 6.33 -44.84 6.33
CA ASP A 299 6.55 -44.93 4.88
C ASP A 299 5.40 -44.23 4.13
N GLU A 300 5.42 -42.89 4.00
CA GLU A 300 4.33 -42.14 3.37
C GLU A 300 4.67 -41.60 1.96
N ASP A 301 4.07 -42.29 0.98
CA ASP A 301 3.55 -41.85 -0.32
C ASP A 301 3.85 -40.37 -0.72
N ASP A 302 4.83 -40.18 -1.61
CA ASP A 302 5.02 -38.91 -2.33
C ASP A 302 3.68 -38.55 -3.00
N THR A 303 3.17 -37.34 -2.79
CA THR A 303 1.90 -36.87 -3.42
C THR A 303 2.26 -35.98 -4.62
N PRO A 304 2.63 -36.56 -5.78
CA PRO A 304 3.12 -35.80 -6.92
C PRO A 304 2.11 -34.77 -7.40
N GLU A 305 0.81 -35.05 -7.31
CA GLU A 305 -0.24 -34.13 -7.74
C GLU A 305 -0.24 -32.81 -6.95
N TYR A 306 0.00 -32.85 -5.65
CA TYR A 306 0.08 -31.63 -4.84
C TYR A 306 1.35 -30.86 -5.15
N ARG A 307 2.48 -31.56 -5.27
CA ARG A 307 3.79 -30.99 -5.60
C ARG A 307 3.79 -30.29 -6.95
N ASP A 308 3.15 -30.87 -7.95
CA ASP A 308 3.13 -30.37 -9.32
C ASP A 308 2.29 -29.10 -9.48
N LEU A 309 1.34 -28.85 -8.57
CA LEU A 309 0.56 -27.61 -8.52
C LEU A 309 1.31 -26.43 -7.90
N ILE A 310 2.49 -26.64 -7.30
CA ILE A 310 3.26 -25.58 -6.63
C ILE A 310 3.97 -24.71 -7.67
N SER A 311 3.44 -23.51 -7.89
CA SER A 311 4.02 -22.53 -8.81
C SER A 311 5.19 -21.75 -8.21
N ILE A 312 5.18 -21.50 -6.89
CA ILE A 312 6.24 -20.75 -6.19
C ILE A 312 6.74 -21.57 -5.01
N ARG A 313 7.86 -22.27 -5.21
CA ARG A 313 8.48 -23.15 -4.20
C ARG A 313 9.09 -22.34 -3.06
N ALA A 314 8.63 -22.60 -1.84
CA ALA A 314 9.23 -22.05 -0.63
C ALA A 314 10.45 -22.89 -0.22
N GLY A 315 11.61 -22.25 -0.08
CA GLY A 315 12.84 -22.89 0.41
C GLY A 315 12.91 -22.90 1.93
N LYS A 316 13.54 -23.93 2.51
CA LYS A 316 13.98 -23.93 3.92
C LYS A 316 15.28 -23.12 4.00
N PRO A 317 15.41 -22.14 4.91
CA PRO A 317 16.72 -21.65 5.27
C PRO A 317 17.45 -22.73 6.06
N LYS A 318 18.29 -23.56 5.41
CA LYS A 318 19.13 -24.56 6.09
C LYS A 318 20.54 -24.00 6.26
N GLY A 319 21.11 -24.14 7.46
CA GLY A 319 22.45 -23.63 7.81
C GLY A 319 22.47 -22.14 8.17
N LYS A 320 23.66 -21.51 8.13
CA LYS A 320 23.80 -20.06 8.36
C LYS A 320 22.96 -19.32 7.32
N LEU A 321 22.11 -18.39 7.77
CA LEU A 321 21.14 -17.68 6.92
C LEU A 321 21.76 -17.00 5.69
N LYS A 322 23.05 -16.65 5.73
CA LYS A 322 23.85 -16.19 4.58
C LYS A 322 23.87 -17.19 3.42
N ASN A 323 24.00 -18.48 3.71
CA ASN A 323 24.03 -19.54 2.70
C ASN A 323 22.69 -19.65 1.96
N CYS A 324 21.60 -19.23 2.61
CA CYS A 324 20.27 -19.22 2.02
C CYS A 324 20.09 -18.06 1.03
N LEU A 325 20.93 -17.02 1.08
CA LEU A 325 20.90 -15.90 0.14
C LEU A 325 21.72 -16.17 -1.13
N ILE A 326 22.40 -17.32 -1.22
CA ILE A 326 23.12 -17.73 -2.42
C ILE A 326 22.11 -17.96 -3.56
N ASN A 327 22.39 -17.37 -4.72
CA ASN A 327 21.60 -17.57 -5.92
C ASN A 327 21.80 -18.99 -6.45
N HIS A 328 20.72 -19.77 -6.50
CA HIS A 328 20.72 -21.09 -7.13
C HIS A 328 20.36 -20.97 -8.62
N ASN A 329 20.49 -22.09 -9.34
CA ASN A 329 20.07 -22.17 -10.74
C ASN A 329 18.55 -22.02 -10.93
N GLN A 330 17.74 -22.35 -9.92
CA GLN A 330 16.29 -22.20 -9.92
C GLN A 330 15.85 -21.02 -9.05
N VAL A 331 14.77 -20.35 -9.43
CA VAL A 331 14.14 -19.35 -8.57
C VAL A 331 13.41 -20.00 -7.42
N ARG A 332 13.45 -19.34 -6.26
CA ARG A 332 12.70 -19.78 -5.07
C ARG A 332 12.13 -18.61 -4.31
N ARG A 333 11.30 -18.92 -3.32
CA ARG A 333 10.84 -17.99 -2.29
C ARG A 333 11.48 -18.32 -0.96
N LEU A 334 11.94 -17.31 -0.22
CA LEU A 334 12.29 -17.44 1.20
C LEU A 334 11.29 -16.67 2.07
N SER A 335 11.12 -17.11 3.31
CA SER A 335 10.32 -16.40 4.31
C SER A 335 11.19 -16.10 5.52
N LEU A 336 11.14 -14.86 6.01
CA LEU A 336 11.80 -14.43 7.24
C LEU A 336 10.80 -13.64 8.09
N SER A 337 10.85 -13.80 9.40
CA SER A 337 10.18 -12.86 10.30
C SER A 337 10.84 -11.47 10.19
N GLU A 338 10.12 -10.43 10.61
CA GLU A 338 10.67 -9.06 10.69
C GLU A 338 11.99 -9.01 11.49
N GLN A 339 12.11 -9.82 12.56
CA GLN A 339 13.26 -9.84 13.45
C GLN A 339 14.48 -10.48 12.77
N GLU A 340 14.27 -11.61 12.09
CA GLU A 340 15.33 -12.28 11.33
C GLU A 340 15.85 -11.41 10.20
N LEU A 341 14.96 -10.69 9.51
CA LEU A 341 15.36 -9.73 8.48
C LEU A 341 16.18 -8.57 9.07
N GLU A 342 15.74 -7.98 10.17
CA GLU A 342 16.48 -6.91 10.84
C GLU A 342 17.89 -7.38 11.26
N ASP A 343 17.98 -8.60 11.79
CA ASP A 343 19.25 -9.15 12.24
C ASP A 343 20.20 -9.47 11.09
N ILE A 344 19.72 -10.06 9.99
CA ILE A 344 20.58 -10.33 8.82
C ILE A 344 20.94 -9.06 8.04
N ALA A 345 20.03 -8.09 7.94
CA ALA A 345 20.29 -6.81 7.27
C ALA A 345 21.40 -5.99 7.96
N LYS A 346 21.73 -6.27 9.22
CA LYS A 346 22.86 -5.63 9.91
C LYS A 346 24.18 -5.87 9.19
N ASN A 347 24.42 -7.06 8.66
CA ASN A 347 25.71 -7.44 8.09
C ASN A 347 25.62 -7.88 6.61
N HIS A 348 24.42 -8.14 6.09
CA HIS A 348 24.19 -8.75 4.77
C HIS A 348 23.15 -8.00 3.94
N GLY A 349 22.95 -6.70 4.16
CA GLY A 349 21.95 -5.90 3.43
C GLY A 349 22.05 -6.00 1.91
N THR A 350 23.25 -5.86 1.36
CA THR A 350 23.52 -5.96 -0.09
C THR A 350 23.32 -7.38 -0.64
N ASP A 351 23.60 -8.41 0.16
CA ASP A 351 23.32 -9.81 -0.22
C ASP A 351 21.81 -10.07 -0.34
N ILE A 352 21.00 -9.45 0.54
CA ILE A 352 19.53 -9.52 0.47
C ILE A 352 19.03 -8.81 -0.80
N VAL A 353 19.56 -7.62 -1.13
CA VAL A 353 19.20 -6.90 -2.36
C VAL A 353 19.52 -7.76 -3.59
N ARG A 354 20.72 -8.36 -3.67
CA ARG A 354 21.07 -9.30 -4.76
C ARG A 354 20.12 -10.49 -4.84
N PHE A 355 19.76 -11.08 -3.70
CA PHE A 355 18.84 -12.21 -3.66
C PHE A 355 17.48 -11.83 -4.26
N THR A 356 16.93 -10.67 -3.88
CA THR A 356 15.60 -10.23 -4.32
C THR A 356 15.55 -9.76 -5.78
N GLN A 357 16.68 -9.55 -6.45
CA GLN A 357 16.68 -9.24 -7.88
C GLN A 357 16.09 -10.38 -8.71
N ARG A 358 16.26 -11.63 -8.26
CA ARG A 358 15.83 -12.83 -9.00
C ARG A 358 14.82 -13.70 -8.24
N ASN A 359 14.93 -13.73 -6.91
CA ASN A 359 14.10 -14.57 -6.04
C ASN A 359 13.04 -13.75 -5.31
N LEU A 360 12.03 -14.44 -4.75
CA LEU A 360 11.03 -13.81 -3.91
C LEU A 360 11.44 -13.88 -2.43
N LEU A 361 11.31 -12.77 -1.73
CA LEU A 361 11.47 -12.71 -0.27
C LEU A 361 10.15 -12.27 0.36
N ARG A 362 9.63 -13.14 1.24
CA ARG A 362 8.47 -12.86 2.09
C ARG A 362 8.94 -12.48 3.47
N ILE A 363 8.42 -11.37 3.98
CA ILE A 363 8.63 -10.93 5.36
C ILE A 363 7.29 -11.01 6.08
N TYR A 364 7.27 -11.50 7.31
CA TYR A 364 6.05 -11.62 8.10
C TYR A 364 6.21 -11.10 9.53
N PRO A 365 5.12 -10.69 10.19
CA PRO A 365 5.15 -10.20 11.57
C PRO A 365 5.66 -11.27 12.53
N LYS A 366 6.45 -10.88 13.54
CA LYS A 366 6.90 -11.81 14.59
C LYS A 366 5.74 -12.32 15.44
N GLY A 367 5.86 -13.55 15.95
CA GLY A 367 4.83 -14.21 16.76
C GLY A 367 4.41 -13.48 18.04
N THR A 368 5.24 -12.56 18.57
CA THR A 368 4.87 -11.76 19.75
C THR A 368 3.86 -10.64 19.45
N ARG A 369 3.51 -10.39 18.18
CA ARG A 369 2.47 -9.44 17.75
C ARG A 369 1.06 -10.02 17.85
N LEU A 370 0.71 -10.48 19.05
CA LEU A 370 -0.56 -11.16 19.35
C LEU A 370 -1.78 -10.28 19.05
N ASP A 371 -1.63 -8.96 19.17
CA ASP A 371 -2.66 -7.95 18.86
C ASP A 371 -2.84 -7.67 17.36
N SER A 372 -2.12 -8.40 16.49
CA SER A 372 -2.08 -8.17 15.05
C SER A 372 -1.57 -6.78 14.65
N SER A 373 -0.71 -6.17 15.47
CA SER A 373 0.08 -5.03 15.04
C SER A 373 0.98 -5.37 13.86
N ASN A 374 1.42 -4.34 13.13
CA ASN A 374 2.31 -4.48 11.99
C ASN A 374 3.67 -3.83 12.30
N TYR A 375 4.68 -4.21 11.53
CA TYR A 375 6.03 -3.67 11.58
C TYR A 375 6.23 -2.56 10.55
N ASP A 376 7.39 -1.89 10.55
CA ASP A 376 7.70 -0.89 9.54
C ASP A 376 7.97 -1.58 8.19
N PRO A 377 7.17 -1.36 7.13
CA PRO A 377 7.36 -2.08 5.86
C PRO A 377 8.67 -1.71 5.15
N MET A 378 9.28 -0.57 5.48
CA MET A 378 10.52 -0.12 4.85
C MET A 378 11.68 -1.09 5.10
N ILE A 379 11.71 -1.80 6.22
CA ILE A 379 12.77 -2.79 6.49
C ILE A 379 12.84 -3.83 5.36
N GLY A 380 11.70 -4.20 4.77
CA GLY A 380 11.62 -5.13 3.63
C GLY A 380 11.85 -4.42 2.30
N TRP A 381 11.12 -3.33 2.02
CA TRP A 381 11.16 -2.69 0.71
C TRP A 381 12.53 -2.11 0.35
N MET A 382 13.27 -1.55 1.31
CA MET A 382 14.63 -1.06 1.06
C MET A 382 15.60 -2.18 0.66
N HIS A 383 15.32 -3.43 1.03
CA HIS A 383 16.10 -4.60 0.65
C HIS A 383 15.50 -5.34 -0.56
N GLY A 384 14.50 -4.76 -1.22
CA GLY A 384 13.84 -5.32 -2.40
C GLY A 384 12.88 -6.47 -2.12
N ALA A 385 12.51 -6.72 -0.86
CA ALA A 385 11.57 -7.77 -0.49
C ALA A 385 10.19 -7.50 -1.10
N GLN A 386 9.69 -8.47 -1.84
CA GLN A 386 8.47 -8.33 -2.65
C GLN A 386 7.21 -8.57 -1.83
N MET A 387 7.24 -9.55 -0.93
CA MET A 387 6.08 -10.01 -0.18
C MET A 387 6.16 -9.57 1.27
N VAL A 388 6.02 -8.27 1.51
CA VAL A 388 5.97 -7.69 2.87
C VAL A 388 4.56 -7.91 3.43
N ALA A 389 4.38 -8.96 4.23
CA ALA A 389 3.09 -9.46 4.67
C ALA A 389 2.55 -8.72 5.90
N PHE A 390 1.32 -8.22 5.80
CA PHE A 390 0.70 -7.39 6.83
C PHE A 390 -0.60 -8.01 7.35
N ASN A 391 -0.84 -7.89 8.65
CA ASN A 391 -2.13 -8.13 9.26
C ASN A 391 -3.12 -7.05 8.77
N MET A 392 -3.96 -7.39 7.78
CA MET A 392 -4.89 -6.47 7.13
C MET A 392 -6.03 -6.01 8.04
N GLN A 393 -6.29 -6.76 9.10
CA GLN A 393 -7.20 -6.47 10.20
C GLN A 393 -6.56 -5.57 11.29
N GLY A 394 -5.22 -5.45 11.30
CA GLY A 394 -4.46 -4.64 12.25
C GLY A 394 -4.54 -3.14 11.97
N GLY A 395 -5.45 -2.44 12.65
CA GLY A 395 -5.77 -1.02 12.42
C GLY A 395 -4.74 0.01 12.94
N ARG A 396 -3.45 -0.14 12.60
CA ARG A 396 -2.36 0.73 13.07
C ARG A 396 -1.71 1.57 11.96
N HIS A 397 -0.81 2.46 12.35
CA HIS A 397 -0.17 3.46 11.47
C HIS A 397 0.62 2.84 10.30
N TYR A 398 1.37 1.75 10.52
CA TYR A 398 2.14 1.13 9.43
C TYR A 398 1.27 0.55 8.31
N LEU A 399 0.03 0.10 8.62
CA LEU A 399 -0.89 -0.35 7.57
C LEU A 399 -1.26 0.79 6.60
N ARG A 400 -1.16 2.05 7.03
CA ARG A 400 -1.43 3.21 6.19
C ARG A 400 -0.31 3.42 5.16
N TYR A 401 0.94 3.13 5.51
CA TYR A 401 2.06 3.14 4.57
C TYR A 401 1.97 2.00 3.56
N MET A 402 1.58 0.81 4.02
CA MET A 402 1.28 -0.33 3.16
C MET A 402 0.19 0.01 2.12
N GLU A 403 -0.96 0.50 2.58
CA GLU A 403 -2.04 0.94 1.70
C GLU A 403 -1.61 2.11 0.80
N GLY A 404 -0.77 3.03 1.29
CA GLY A 404 -0.23 4.15 0.50
C GLY A 404 0.66 3.69 -0.65
N MET A 405 1.63 2.82 -0.37
CA MET A 405 2.53 2.23 -1.37
C MET A 405 1.75 1.54 -2.49
N PHE A 406 0.75 0.72 -2.13
CA PHE A 406 -0.03 -0.03 -3.11
C PHE A 406 -1.17 0.76 -3.76
N ARG A 407 -1.25 2.08 -3.54
CA ARG A 407 -2.00 2.99 -4.44
C ARG A 407 -1.20 3.37 -5.69
N ALA A 408 0.11 3.17 -5.69
CA ALA A 408 0.94 3.31 -6.88
C ALA A 408 0.43 2.41 -8.02
N ASN A 409 0.81 2.74 -9.25
CA ASN A 409 0.50 1.95 -10.44
C ASN A 409 -1.00 1.59 -10.55
N GLY A 410 -1.86 2.62 -10.40
CA GLY A 410 -3.32 2.52 -10.46
C GLY A 410 -3.96 1.61 -9.41
N GLY A 411 -3.27 1.31 -8.30
CA GLY A 411 -3.84 0.50 -7.23
C GLY A 411 -3.95 -1.00 -7.55
N CYS A 412 -3.24 -1.49 -8.58
CA CYS A 412 -3.44 -2.84 -9.10
C CYS A 412 -2.84 -3.96 -8.21
N GLY A 413 -2.16 -3.59 -7.12
CA GLY A 413 -1.54 -4.52 -6.16
C GLY A 413 -0.13 -5.00 -6.53
N TYR A 414 0.41 -4.53 -7.66
CA TYR A 414 1.77 -4.78 -8.12
C TYR A 414 2.48 -3.45 -8.42
N VAL A 415 3.62 -3.21 -7.77
CA VAL A 415 4.42 -1.99 -7.96
C VAL A 415 5.82 -2.39 -8.37
N LYS A 416 6.22 -2.06 -9.61
CA LYS A 416 7.57 -2.36 -10.11
C LYS A 416 8.63 -1.75 -9.17
N LYS A 417 9.63 -2.53 -8.80
CA LYS A 417 10.76 -2.07 -7.98
C LYS A 417 11.54 -1.00 -8.76
N PRO A 418 12.06 0.03 -8.07
CA PRO A 418 12.89 1.03 -8.72
C PRO A 418 14.21 0.42 -9.20
N ASN A 419 14.82 1.05 -10.21
CA ASN A 419 16.04 0.56 -10.86
C ASN A 419 17.20 0.39 -9.87
N ILE A 420 17.27 1.22 -8.82
CA ILE A 420 18.27 1.08 -7.75
C ILE A 420 18.24 -0.30 -7.05
N LEU A 421 17.09 -0.97 -7.01
CA LEU A 421 16.93 -2.31 -6.43
C LEU A 421 17.06 -3.44 -7.48
N LEU A 422 17.20 -3.09 -8.76
CA LEU A 422 17.27 -4.02 -9.88
C LEU A 422 18.64 -4.01 -10.58
N ASN A 423 19.46 -2.99 -10.36
CA ASN A 423 20.78 -2.88 -10.96
C ASN A 423 21.75 -3.93 -10.38
N VAL A 424 22.24 -4.82 -11.23
CA VAL A 424 23.18 -5.90 -10.85
C VAL A 424 24.63 -5.42 -10.82
N ASN A 425 24.95 -4.32 -11.51
CA ASN A 425 26.32 -3.79 -11.61
C ASN A 425 26.65 -2.84 -10.46
N ASP A 426 25.64 -2.17 -9.92
CA ASP A 426 25.76 -1.26 -8.77
C ASP A 426 24.71 -1.65 -7.73
N ILE A 427 25.13 -2.47 -6.76
CA ILE A 427 24.24 -3.04 -5.75
C ILE A 427 23.94 -1.98 -4.70
N PHE A 428 22.66 -1.61 -4.59
CA PHE A 428 22.20 -0.70 -3.56
C PHE A 428 22.50 -1.23 -2.15
N ASP A 429 23.18 -0.40 -1.36
CA ASP A 429 23.34 -0.59 0.08
C ASP A 429 22.42 0.39 0.84
N PRO A 430 21.36 -0.10 1.52
CA PRO A 430 20.44 0.73 2.29
C PRO A 430 21.11 1.54 3.43
N LYS A 431 22.34 1.19 3.82
CA LYS A 431 23.09 1.89 4.87
C LYS A 431 24.06 2.93 4.33
N ALA A 432 24.40 2.86 3.04
CA ALA A 432 25.33 3.78 2.44
C ALA A 432 24.72 5.19 2.35
N PHE A 433 25.55 6.20 2.58
CA PHE A 433 25.16 7.58 2.32
C PHE A 433 24.92 7.78 0.81
N ARG A 434 23.85 8.50 0.47
CA ARG A 434 23.53 8.88 -0.91
C ARG A 434 23.26 10.37 -0.99
N PRO A 435 23.73 11.05 -2.06
CA PRO A 435 23.40 12.44 -2.28
C PRO A 435 21.90 12.59 -2.57
N VAL A 436 21.38 13.78 -2.27
CA VAL A 436 19.99 14.17 -2.58
C VAL A 436 19.79 14.13 -4.09
N GLN A 437 18.86 13.30 -4.54
CA GLN A 437 18.49 13.15 -5.95
C GLN A 437 17.48 14.23 -6.37
N THR A 438 16.51 14.53 -5.50
CA THR A 438 15.46 15.52 -5.77
C THR A 438 14.99 16.15 -4.47
N THR A 439 14.41 17.35 -4.55
CA THR A 439 13.71 17.97 -3.42
C THR A 439 12.23 18.07 -3.78
N LEU A 440 11.39 17.44 -2.97
CA LEU A 440 9.93 17.58 -3.06
C LEU A 440 9.50 18.82 -2.28
N GLN A 441 8.96 19.82 -2.97
CA GLN A 441 8.24 20.93 -2.36
C GLN A 441 6.74 20.60 -2.28
N VAL A 442 6.16 20.88 -1.12
CA VAL A 442 4.75 20.65 -0.80
C VAL A 442 4.16 21.94 -0.25
N LEU A 443 3.31 22.60 -1.03
CA LEU A 443 2.56 23.78 -0.60
C LEU A 443 1.12 23.40 -0.27
N VAL A 444 0.75 23.52 1.01
CA VAL A 444 -0.62 23.28 1.47
C VAL A 444 -1.39 24.59 1.42
N TYR A 445 -2.28 24.71 0.45
CA TYR A 445 -3.15 25.88 0.32
C TYR A 445 -4.24 25.86 1.40
N MET A 446 -5.11 24.85 1.33
CA MET A 446 -6.33 24.84 2.14
C MET A 446 -6.92 23.44 2.31
N GLY A 447 -7.94 23.34 3.16
CA GLY A 447 -8.76 22.14 3.31
C GLY A 447 -10.25 22.46 3.29
N ASP A 448 -11.05 21.47 2.86
CA ASP A 448 -12.51 21.57 2.81
C ASP A 448 -13.18 20.20 2.99
N GLY A 449 -14.48 20.22 3.27
CA GLY A 449 -15.38 19.06 3.23
C GLY A 449 -15.74 18.49 4.60
N TRP A 450 -15.08 18.91 5.68
CA TRP A 450 -15.40 18.42 7.03
C TRP A 450 -16.82 18.75 7.45
N ARG A 451 -17.30 19.96 7.17
CA ARG A 451 -18.66 20.38 7.51
C ARG A 451 -19.75 19.56 6.80
N SER A 452 -19.43 18.98 5.64
CA SER A 452 -20.35 18.12 4.88
C SER A 452 -20.40 16.70 5.43
N ASP A 453 -19.29 16.22 5.99
CA ASP A 453 -19.14 14.83 6.43
C ASP A 453 -19.37 14.66 7.94
N PHE A 454 -19.23 15.73 8.73
CA PHE A 454 -19.29 15.71 10.19
C PHE A 454 -20.34 16.66 10.77
N SER A 455 -20.87 16.31 11.94
CA SER A 455 -21.77 17.21 12.68
C SER A 455 -21.03 18.45 13.18
N PRO A 456 -21.72 19.58 13.36
CA PRO A 456 -21.16 20.80 13.95
C PRO A 456 -20.33 20.63 15.21
N THR A 457 -20.68 19.67 16.07
CA THR A 457 -20.01 19.43 17.35
C THR A 457 -19.16 18.17 17.36
N HIS A 458 -18.68 17.73 16.19
CA HIS A 458 -17.89 16.51 16.08
C HIS A 458 -16.49 16.66 16.68
N PHE A 459 -15.85 17.79 16.36
CA PHE A 459 -14.50 18.14 16.80
C PHE A 459 -14.57 18.94 18.09
N ASP A 460 -15.36 20.02 18.10
CA ASP A 460 -15.53 20.88 19.27
C ASP A 460 -16.98 21.06 19.68
N PHE A 461 -17.25 21.01 20.99
CA PHE A 461 -18.60 21.21 21.51
C PHE A 461 -19.07 22.67 21.45
N TYR A 462 -18.13 23.63 21.43
CA TYR A 462 -18.40 25.03 21.69
C TYR A 462 -17.90 25.99 20.59
N SER A 463 -17.24 25.45 19.57
CA SER A 463 -16.55 26.16 18.49
C SER A 463 -16.49 25.31 17.23
N PRO A 464 -16.23 25.91 16.06
CA PRO A 464 -15.67 25.19 14.92
C PRO A 464 -14.27 24.61 15.24
N PRO A 465 -13.72 23.74 14.36
CA PRO A 465 -12.43 23.08 14.57
C PRO A 465 -11.20 24.01 14.44
N ASP A 466 -10.15 23.70 15.19
CA ASP A 466 -8.79 24.22 15.17
C ASP A 466 -7.82 23.26 14.42
N PHE A 467 -7.89 23.26 13.09
CA PHE A 467 -7.13 22.30 12.29
C PHE A 467 -5.65 22.64 12.11
N ARG A 468 -4.82 21.60 12.14
CA ARG A 468 -3.40 21.60 11.76
C ARG A 468 -3.07 20.41 10.88
N VAL A 469 -2.23 20.63 9.86
CA VAL A 469 -1.72 19.56 9.00
C VAL A 469 -0.34 19.12 9.47
N GLN A 470 -0.16 17.81 9.58
CA GLN A 470 1.10 17.12 9.76
C GLN A 470 1.49 16.49 8.42
N ILE A 471 2.70 16.76 7.94
CA ILE A 471 3.22 16.28 6.66
C ILE A 471 4.59 15.68 6.89
N GLY A 472 4.80 14.44 6.47
CA GLY A 472 6.10 13.81 6.63
C GLY A 472 6.42 12.79 5.56
N ILE A 473 7.72 12.49 5.45
CA ILE A 473 8.26 11.47 4.57
C ILE A 473 8.52 10.22 5.38
N HIS A 474 7.94 9.11 4.93
CA HIS A 474 8.30 7.77 5.37
C HIS A 474 9.05 7.07 4.24
N GLY A 475 10.32 6.73 4.48
CA GLY A 475 11.18 6.14 3.46
C GLY A 475 12.45 5.57 4.07
N VAL A 476 13.55 5.63 3.31
CA VAL A 476 14.89 5.35 3.83
C VAL A 476 15.21 6.25 5.03
N PRO A 477 15.99 5.79 6.03
CA PRO A 477 16.23 6.57 7.24
C PRO A 477 16.72 8.00 7.00
N ALA A 478 17.55 8.21 5.97
CA ALA A 478 18.10 9.53 5.61
C ALA A 478 17.05 10.53 5.11
N ASP A 479 15.92 10.05 4.57
CA ASP A 479 14.88 10.89 3.97
C ASP A 479 13.72 11.18 4.94
N ARG A 480 13.74 10.59 6.14
CA ARG A 480 12.64 10.72 7.10
C ARG A 480 12.64 12.12 7.73
N ASP A 481 11.53 12.83 7.52
CA ASP A 481 11.30 14.15 8.12
C ASP A 481 9.80 14.35 8.37
N MET A 482 9.45 15.20 9.34
CA MET A 482 8.08 15.49 9.74
C MET A 482 7.91 16.97 10.08
N LYS A 483 6.98 17.61 9.38
CA LYS A 483 6.68 19.04 9.47
C LYS A 483 5.21 19.28 9.78
N TYR A 484 4.90 20.48 10.25
CA TYR A 484 3.56 20.87 10.67
C TYR A 484 3.26 22.26 10.18
N THR A 485 2.02 22.49 9.74
CA THR A 485 1.50 23.83 9.52
C THR A 485 1.25 24.52 10.86
N ARG A 486 0.99 25.83 10.82
CA ARG A 486 0.29 26.49 11.93
C ARG A 486 -1.11 25.91 12.12
N THR A 487 -1.68 26.15 13.30
CA THR A 487 -3.07 25.84 13.60
C THR A 487 -3.94 26.97 13.09
N ILE A 488 -5.02 26.66 12.37
CA ILE A 488 -6.05 27.62 11.98
C ILE A 488 -7.24 27.36 12.89
N GLU A 489 -7.51 28.33 13.77
CA GLU A 489 -8.52 28.22 14.83
C GLU A 489 -9.92 28.58 14.33
N ASP A 490 -10.95 27.92 14.89
CA ASP A 490 -12.37 28.19 14.70
C ASP A 490 -12.81 28.23 13.20
N ASP A 491 -12.26 27.36 12.33
CA ASP A 491 -12.55 27.37 10.89
C ASP A 491 -12.75 25.99 10.25
N TRP A 492 -13.90 25.81 9.58
CA TRP A 492 -14.21 24.60 8.81
C TRP A 492 -13.51 24.54 7.44
N VAL A 493 -13.01 25.68 6.95
CA VAL A 493 -12.35 25.83 5.65
C VAL A 493 -10.98 26.50 5.85
N PRO A 494 -10.06 25.83 6.55
CA PRO A 494 -8.76 26.41 6.87
C PRO A 494 -7.94 26.69 5.61
N VAL A 495 -7.34 27.88 5.54
CA VAL A 495 -6.35 28.28 4.52
C VAL A 495 -5.01 28.46 5.22
N TRP A 496 -4.06 27.58 4.93
CA TRP A 496 -2.73 27.59 5.53
C TRP A 496 -1.76 28.43 4.69
N ASN A 497 -1.69 28.16 3.39
CA ASN A 497 -0.69 28.69 2.45
C ASN A 497 0.75 28.53 2.96
N GLU A 498 1.10 27.32 3.36
CA GLU A 498 2.42 26.99 3.92
C GLU A 498 3.16 25.97 3.05
N GLU A 499 4.41 26.29 2.72
CA GLU A 499 5.30 25.45 1.91
C GLU A 499 6.33 24.69 2.76
N PHE A 500 6.60 23.45 2.35
CA PHE A 500 7.58 22.57 2.97
C PHE A 500 8.48 21.91 1.93
N SER A 501 9.80 21.90 2.16
CA SER A 501 10.76 21.22 1.27
C SER A 501 11.31 19.95 1.90
N PHE A 502 11.35 18.85 1.15
CA PHE A 502 11.87 17.56 1.58
C PHE A 502 12.97 17.10 0.62
N PRO A 503 14.26 17.19 1.00
CA PRO A 503 15.35 16.62 0.20
C PRO A 503 15.33 15.09 0.31
N LEU A 504 15.33 14.41 -0.85
CA LEU A 504 15.20 12.96 -0.94
C LEU A 504 16.41 12.34 -1.64
N SER A 505 17.10 11.46 -0.94
CA SER A 505 18.17 10.63 -1.51
C SER A 505 17.64 9.42 -2.27
N THR A 506 16.45 8.94 -1.92
CA THR A 506 15.80 7.77 -2.53
C THR A 506 14.29 8.01 -2.74
N PRO A 507 13.92 8.99 -3.60
CA PRO A 507 12.53 9.38 -3.80
C PRO A 507 11.62 8.23 -4.26
N GLU A 508 12.17 7.20 -4.93
CA GLU A 508 11.41 6.07 -5.44
C GLU A 508 10.89 5.12 -4.36
N LEU A 509 11.45 5.18 -3.15
CA LEU A 509 11.00 4.44 -1.97
C LEU A 509 10.32 5.34 -0.92
N ALA A 510 10.22 6.64 -1.18
CA ALA A 510 9.63 7.60 -0.27
C ALA A 510 8.09 7.62 -0.38
N LEU A 511 7.43 7.70 0.78
CA LEU A 511 5.99 7.87 0.92
C LEU A 511 5.71 9.20 1.62
N LEU A 512 4.87 10.04 1.01
CA LEU A 512 4.35 11.25 1.63
C LEU A 512 3.14 10.90 2.49
N TYR A 513 3.25 11.10 3.79
CA TYR A 513 2.19 10.92 4.76
C TYR A 513 1.64 12.28 5.20
N ILE A 514 0.33 12.44 5.09
CA ILE A 514 -0.38 13.66 5.45
C ILE A 514 -1.47 13.31 6.45
N LYS A 515 -1.55 14.03 7.56
CA LYS A 515 -2.56 13.84 8.60
C LYS A 515 -3.07 15.20 9.06
N VAL A 516 -4.38 15.37 9.10
CA VAL A 516 -5.01 16.53 9.72
C VAL A 516 -5.44 16.14 11.14
N VAL A 517 -5.05 16.98 12.10
CA VAL A 517 -5.47 16.87 13.49
C VAL A 517 -6.17 18.14 13.90
N GLU A 518 -7.21 17.95 14.69
CA GLU A 518 -7.80 18.98 15.53
C GLU A 518 -6.89 19.23 16.74
N ARG A 519 -6.79 20.45 17.26
CA ARG A 519 -5.87 20.74 18.37
C ARG A 519 -6.61 21.24 19.61
N ASP A 520 -6.93 20.30 20.50
CA ASP A 520 -7.51 20.66 21.79
C ASP A 520 -6.46 21.11 22.81
N PHE A 521 -6.86 22.03 23.70
CA PHE A 521 -6.08 22.42 24.88
C PHE A 521 -5.88 21.27 25.90
N SER A 522 -6.67 20.20 25.82
CA SER A 522 -6.71 19.11 26.82
C SER A 522 -5.88 17.86 26.50
N GLY A 523 -5.18 17.76 25.35
CA GLY A 523 -4.30 16.61 25.09
C GLY A 523 -4.19 16.17 23.62
N SER A 524 -4.31 14.86 23.37
CA SER A 524 -4.14 14.27 22.03
C SER A 524 -5.32 14.66 21.13
N GLY A 525 -5.14 15.71 20.36
CA GLY A 525 -6.18 16.30 19.53
C GLY A 525 -6.87 15.31 18.57
N ASP A 526 -8.12 15.65 18.23
CA ASP A 526 -9.00 14.80 17.44
C ASP A 526 -8.52 14.57 16.00
N PHE A 527 -9.02 13.50 15.37
CA PHE A 527 -8.54 13.07 14.06
C PHE A 527 -9.39 13.65 12.93
N GLY A 528 -8.83 14.59 12.18
CA GLY A 528 -9.48 15.21 11.02
C GLY A 528 -9.37 14.38 9.74
N GLY A 529 -8.33 13.56 9.59
CA GLY A 529 -8.15 12.71 8.40
C GLY A 529 -6.69 12.39 8.12
N GLN A 530 -6.44 11.45 7.21
CA GLN A 530 -5.08 11.15 6.75
C GLN A 530 -5.03 10.62 5.31
N THR A 531 -3.87 10.67 4.69
CA THR A 531 -3.56 9.97 3.45
C THR A 531 -2.08 9.59 3.42
N CYS A 532 -1.75 8.56 2.65
CA CYS A 532 -0.38 8.21 2.32
C CYS A 532 -0.29 8.05 0.80
N LEU A 533 0.73 8.67 0.19
CA LEU A 533 0.93 8.77 -1.25
C LEU A 533 2.38 8.36 -1.59
N PRO A 534 2.61 7.52 -2.60
CA PRO A 534 3.96 7.23 -3.07
C PRO A 534 4.54 8.45 -3.78
N VAL A 535 5.70 8.94 -3.33
CA VAL A 535 6.30 10.18 -3.84
C VAL A 535 6.58 10.07 -5.34
N SER A 536 7.12 8.94 -5.79
CA SER A 536 7.41 8.65 -7.21
C SER A 536 6.19 8.57 -8.13
N GLN A 537 4.98 8.74 -7.60
CA GLN A 537 3.72 8.68 -8.33
C GLN A 537 2.90 9.97 -8.18
N LEU A 538 3.42 10.96 -7.45
CA LEU A 538 2.78 12.25 -7.31
C LEU A 538 2.82 13.00 -8.64
N ARG A 539 1.67 13.51 -9.04
CA ARG A 539 1.56 14.45 -10.16
C ARG A 539 1.95 15.85 -9.69
N GLN A 540 2.77 16.54 -10.48
CA GLN A 540 3.17 17.94 -10.26
C GLN A 540 1.95 18.88 -10.30
N GLY A 541 2.09 20.09 -9.75
CA GLY A 541 1.08 21.14 -9.76
C GLY A 541 0.08 21.04 -8.60
N ILE A 542 -1.01 21.81 -8.68
CA ILE A 542 -2.06 21.86 -7.66
C ILE A 542 -2.96 20.63 -7.79
N ARG A 543 -3.10 19.82 -6.74
CA ARG A 543 -3.87 18.57 -6.71
C ARG A 543 -4.87 18.52 -5.55
N ALA A 544 -6.02 17.90 -5.79
CA ALA A 544 -7.04 17.60 -4.78
C ALA A 544 -6.69 16.30 -4.04
N VAL A 545 -6.22 16.42 -2.81
CA VAL A 545 -5.80 15.29 -1.98
C VAL A 545 -6.90 14.88 -1.01
N ARG A 546 -7.67 13.84 -1.36
CA ARG A 546 -8.74 13.31 -0.50
C ARG A 546 -8.21 12.60 0.73
N LEU A 547 -8.86 12.85 1.86
CA LEU A 547 -8.50 12.25 3.14
C LEU A 547 -9.32 11.00 3.45
N ARG A 548 -8.76 10.17 4.32
CA ARG A 548 -9.32 8.90 4.76
C ARG A 548 -9.48 8.88 6.28
N ASN A 549 -10.43 8.09 6.74
CA ASN A 549 -10.63 7.82 8.15
C ASN A 549 -9.50 6.93 8.73
N ARG A 550 -9.56 6.65 10.04
CA ARG A 550 -8.59 5.78 10.73
C ARG A 550 -8.54 4.35 10.17
N LYS A 551 -9.64 3.86 9.55
CA LYS A 551 -9.74 2.53 8.92
C LYS A 551 -9.24 2.50 7.47
N GLY A 552 -8.91 3.65 6.89
CA GLY A 552 -8.48 3.78 5.49
C GLY A 552 -9.59 4.03 4.49
N GLU A 553 -10.83 4.16 4.95
CA GLU A 553 -11.97 4.43 4.09
C GLU A 553 -11.97 5.91 3.72
N LEU A 554 -12.26 6.20 2.46
CA LEU A 554 -12.26 7.55 1.91
C LEU A 554 -13.40 8.37 2.55
N TYR A 555 -13.10 9.59 2.98
CA TYR A 555 -14.16 10.53 3.30
C TYR A 555 -14.89 10.95 2.03
N LYS A 556 -16.17 11.31 2.15
CA LYS A 556 -17.01 11.63 1.00
C LYS A 556 -16.58 12.97 0.41
N SER A 557 -16.39 13.97 1.26
CA SER A 557 -16.15 15.34 0.85
C SER A 557 -14.76 15.85 1.23
N VAL A 558 -14.18 15.35 2.34
CA VAL A 558 -12.95 15.89 2.93
C VAL A 558 -11.73 15.76 2.01
N ARG A 559 -11.08 16.90 1.74
CA ARG A 559 -9.87 17.00 0.92
C ARG A 559 -8.99 18.19 1.31
N LEU A 560 -7.74 18.11 0.91
CA LEU A 560 -6.78 19.21 0.93
C LEU A 560 -6.48 19.64 -0.51
N LEU A 561 -6.25 20.93 -0.73
CA LEU A 561 -5.68 21.45 -1.97
C LEU A 561 -4.18 21.66 -1.75
N ILE A 562 -3.35 20.91 -2.46
CA ILE A 562 -1.90 20.87 -2.23
C ILE A 562 -1.18 20.97 -3.57
N GLN A 563 -0.13 21.78 -3.65
CA GLN A 563 0.78 21.77 -4.78
C GLN A 563 2.02 20.94 -4.50
N PHE A 564 2.37 20.09 -5.46
CA PHE A 564 3.62 19.35 -5.47
C PHE A 564 4.54 19.90 -6.55
N HIS A 565 5.80 20.15 -6.20
CA HIS A 565 6.82 20.55 -7.16
C HIS A 565 8.10 19.76 -6.88
N PHE A 566 8.72 19.24 -7.94
CA PHE A 566 9.96 18.47 -7.85
C PHE A 566 11.12 19.31 -8.39
N LEU A 567 12.03 19.69 -7.50
CA LEU A 567 13.28 20.32 -7.89
C LEU A 567 14.30 19.22 -8.17
N THR A 568 14.70 19.07 -9.43
CA THR A 568 15.87 18.24 -9.77
C THR A 568 17.13 19.00 -9.43
N ASN A 569 17.97 18.42 -8.57
CA ASN A 569 19.32 18.91 -8.42
C ASN A 569 20.06 18.61 -9.72
N THR A 570 20.35 19.63 -10.53
CA THR A 570 21.37 19.52 -11.57
C THR A 570 22.71 19.33 -10.85
N LEU A 571 23.18 18.07 -10.79
CA LEU A 571 24.55 17.75 -10.41
C LEU A 571 25.48 17.94 -11.60
#